data_AF-A0AAV6GZU1-F1
#
_entry.id   AF-A0AAV6GZU1-F1
#
_cell.length_a   1.000
_cell.length_b   1.000
_cell.length_c   1.000
_cell.angle_alpha   90.00
_cell.angle_beta   90.00
_cell.angle_gamma   90.00
#
_symmetry.space_group_name_H-M   'P 1'
#
loop_
_entity.id
_entity.type
_entity.pdbx_description
1 polymer ?
#
loop_
_entity_poly.entity_id
_entity_poly.type
_entity_poly.pdbx_seq_one_letter_code
_entity_poly.pdbx_strand_id
1 'polypeptide(L)'
;MLLDVMEKGAFLLANNMYGNRFADRANNIDLEVHVLNTEMDLQDLSFPQNYTSDSSIQLSASTVKQYSRNGQVKVVFVLYKNMGAFLSTENATVKMELGSGTEGRVLAVNSHVIAASINKESSRVFLTEPVVFTLKHLELENHYSPNCSFWNYSERSMTGQWSSQGCKLLDTNSTHTTCSCSHLTNFMCFDGPATRT
;
A
#
# COMPACT_ATOMS: atom_id res chain seq x y z
N MET A 1 7.70 -2.12 12.99
CA MET A 1 8.05 -0.92 13.79
C MET A 1 8.15 0.35 12.95
N LEU A 2 9.03 0.44 11.92
CA LEU A 2 9.17 1.68 11.13
C LEU A 2 7.85 2.17 10.50
N LEU A 3 7.13 1.27 9.82
CA LEU A 3 5.86 1.58 9.16
C LEU A 3 4.83 2.17 10.14
N ASP A 4 4.69 1.55 11.32
CA ASP A 4 3.81 2.01 12.39
C ASP A 4 4.24 3.41 12.89
N VAL A 5 5.51 3.59 13.26
CA VAL A 5 6.00 4.88 13.80
C VAL A 5 5.80 6.02 12.80
N MET A 6 6.07 5.78 11.52
CA MET A 6 5.87 6.77 10.45
C MET A 6 4.40 7.14 10.31
N GLU A 7 3.50 6.15 10.28
CA GLU A 7 2.06 6.38 10.29
C GLU A 7 1.63 7.20 11.53
N LYS A 8 2.07 6.80 12.73
CA LYS A 8 1.75 7.51 13.98
C LYS A 8 2.21 8.97 13.93
N GLY A 9 3.44 9.22 13.46
CA GLY A 9 4.02 10.55 13.32
C GLY A 9 3.27 11.41 12.30
N ALA A 10 2.91 10.85 11.15
CA ALA A 10 2.15 11.55 10.12
C ALA A 10 0.77 12.00 10.60
N PHE A 11 0.07 11.18 11.39
CA PHE A 11 -1.20 11.59 11.99
C PHE A 11 -1.04 12.61 13.12
N LEU A 12 0.07 12.59 13.87
CA LEU A 12 0.39 13.67 14.81
C LEU A 12 0.61 15.00 14.07
N LEU A 13 1.28 14.97 12.92
CA LEU A 13 1.41 16.14 12.05
C LEU A 13 0.04 16.60 11.53
N ALA A 14 -0.80 15.69 11.04
CA ALA A 14 -2.15 15.99 10.57
C ALA A 14 -3.05 16.68 11.62
N ASN A 15 -2.79 16.42 12.91
CA ASN A 15 -3.52 17.03 14.02
C ASN A 15 -3.05 18.44 14.37
N ASN A 16 -1.84 18.82 13.96
CA ASN A 16 -1.19 20.07 14.38
C ASN A 16 -0.83 21.00 13.21
N MET A 17 -1.11 20.59 11.97
CA MET A 17 -0.85 21.42 10.79
C MET A 17 -1.93 22.47 10.59
N TYR A 18 -1.52 23.67 10.16
CA TYR A 18 -2.44 24.76 9.81
C TYR A 18 -2.97 24.66 8.36
N GLY A 19 -2.27 23.91 7.49
CA GLY A 19 -2.67 23.69 6.10
C GLY A 19 -3.59 22.49 5.92
N ASN A 20 -4.09 22.29 4.70
CA ASN A 20 -4.86 21.11 4.30
C ASN A 20 -4.00 20.00 3.68
N ARG A 21 -2.74 20.29 3.34
CA ARG A 21 -1.82 19.34 2.71
C ARG A 21 -0.37 19.60 3.13
N PHE A 22 0.35 18.52 3.39
CA PHE A 22 1.79 18.50 3.59
C PHE A 22 2.37 17.41 2.69
N ALA A 23 3.50 17.69 2.05
CA ALA A 23 4.20 16.74 1.20
C ALA A 23 5.70 16.89 1.44
N ASP A 24 6.36 15.77 1.72
CA ASP A 24 7.82 15.71 1.81
C ASP A 24 8.34 14.52 1.00
N ARG A 25 9.43 14.77 0.27
CA ARG A 25 10.02 13.79 -0.65
C ARG A 25 11.48 13.64 -0.32
N ALA A 26 11.88 12.42 0.00
CA ALA A 26 13.26 12.07 0.26
C ALA A 26 13.71 10.92 -0.66
N ASN A 27 15.00 10.60 -0.58
CA ASN A 27 15.60 9.58 -1.46
C ASN A 27 14.92 8.21 -1.30
N ASN A 28 14.49 7.85 -0.09
CA ASN A 28 13.96 6.52 0.23
C ASN A 28 12.52 6.51 0.75
N ILE A 29 11.95 7.68 1.03
CA ILE A 29 10.60 7.81 1.57
C ILE A 29 9.94 9.05 0.98
N ASP A 30 8.71 8.89 0.50
CA ASP A 30 7.86 10.00 0.10
C ASP A 30 6.61 9.97 0.99
N LEU A 31 6.24 11.10 1.56
CA LEU A 31 5.15 11.24 2.53
C LEU A 31 4.20 12.35 2.07
N GLU A 32 2.91 12.05 2.02
CA GLU A 32 1.86 13.06 1.87
C GLU A 32 0.81 12.92 2.98
N VAL A 33 0.45 14.05 3.58
CA VAL A 33 -0.56 14.14 4.63
C VAL A 33 -1.62 15.15 4.18
N HIS A 34 -2.87 14.73 4.22
CA HIS A 34 -4.02 15.52 3.79
C HIS A 34 -5.02 15.65 4.93
N VAL A 35 -5.55 16.85 5.10
CA VAL A 35 -6.61 17.21 6.04
C VAL A 35 -7.74 17.82 5.22
N LEU A 36 -8.77 17.03 4.96
CA LEU A 36 -9.80 17.33 3.97
C LEU A 36 -11.12 17.65 4.66
N ASN A 37 -11.81 18.67 4.16
CA ASN A 37 -13.18 18.99 4.56
C ASN A 37 -14.14 18.15 3.71
N THR A 38 -14.99 17.37 4.36
CA THR A 38 -15.93 16.45 3.70
C THR A 38 -17.28 17.07 3.37
N GLU A 39 -17.56 18.29 3.83
CA GLU A 39 -18.77 19.05 3.53
C GLU A 39 -18.71 19.69 2.14
N MET A 40 -17.51 19.82 1.58
CA MET A 40 -17.29 20.28 0.22
C MET A 40 -17.31 19.12 -0.78
N ASP A 41 -17.42 19.45 -2.07
CA ASP A 41 -17.20 18.47 -3.12
C ASP A 41 -15.75 18.03 -3.15
N LEU A 42 -15.55 16.75 -2.80
CA LEU A 42 -14.26 16.09 -2.82
C LEU A 42 -14.04 15.39 -4.16
N GLN A 43 -12.80 15.48 -4.64
CA GLN A 43 -12.31 14.68 -5.75
C GLN A 43 -11.54 13.47 -5.20
N ASP A 44 -11.31 12.50 -6.08
CA ASP A 44 -10.45 11.37 -5.78
C ASP A 44 -9.04 11.84 -5.43
N LEU A 45 -8.45 11.19 -4.44
CA LEU A 45 -7.08 11.46 -4.03
C LEU A 45 -6.15 10.48 -4.73
N SER A 46 -5.19 11.00 -5.47
CA SER A 46 -4.03 10.21 -5.92
C SER A 46 -2.81 10.54 -5.08
N PHE A 47 -1.87 9.61 -5.02
CA PHE A 47 -0.53 9.82 -4.49
C PHE A 47 0.49 9.05 -5.33
N PRO A 48 1.65 9.65 -5.64
CA PRO A 48 2.04 11.05 -5.41
C PRO A 48 1.34 12.05 -6.36
N GLN A 49 1.02 13.27 -5.91
CA GLN A 49 0.38 14.28 -6.80
C GLN A 49 1.36 15.26 -7.45
N ASN A 50 2.51 15.49 -6.81
CA ASN A 50 3.42 16.58 -7.21
C ASN A 50 4.45 16.18 -8.27
N TYR A 51 4.48 14.92 -8.69
CA TYR A 51 5.40 14.40 -9.70
C TYR A 51 4.87 13.12 -10.30
N THR A 52 5.36 12.79 -11.49
CA THR A 52 5.13 11.48 -12.10
C THR A 52 5.97 10.45 -11.38
N SER A 53 5.30 9.52 -10.71
CA SER A 53 5.90 8.37 -10.04
C SER A 53 5.52 7.10 -10.81
N ASP A 54 6.45 6.16 -10.88
CA ASP A 54 6.19 4.83 -11.44
C ASP A 54 5.30 3.97 -10.51
N SER A 55 5.13 4.40 -9.26
CA SER A 55 4.24 3.78 -8.28
C SER A 55 3.21 4.79 -7.79
N SER A 56 1.93 4.42 -7.80
CA SER A 56 0.82 5.30 -7.43
C SER A 56 -0.29 4.56 -6.66
N ILE A 57 -1.08 5.30 -5.90
CA ILE A 57 -2.28 4.82 -5.20
C ILE A 57 -3.38 5.85 -5.32
N GLN A 58 -4.63 5.39 -5.44
CA GLN A 58 -5.81 6.22 -5.58
C GLN A 58 -6.90 5.81 -4.60
N LEU A 59 -7.47 6.79 -3.91
CA LEU A 59 -8.64 6.66 -3.06
C LEU A 59 -9.80 7.47 -3.61
N SER A 60 -10.98 6.86 -3.64
CA SER A 60 -12.18 7.53 -4.12
C SER A 60 -12.70 8.57 -3.13
N ALA A 61 -13.29 9.64 -3.66
CA ALA A 61 -13.95 10.66 -2.84
C ALA A 61 -15.05 10.09 -1.94
N SER A 62 -15.76 9.05 -2.40
CA SER A 62 -16.79 8.36 -1.62
C SER A 62 -16.20 7.65 -0.40
N THR A 63 -15.06 6.98 -0.54
CA THR A 63 -14.30 6.39 0.58
C THR A 63 -13.90 7.47 1.59
N VAL A 64 -13.36 8.58 1.10
CA VAL A 64 -12.92 9.70 1.95
C VAL A 64 -14.11 10.29 2.73
N LYS A 65 -15.27 10.47 2.07
CA LYS A 65 -16.51 10.94 2.71
C LYS A 65 -17.07 9.94 3.73
N GLN A 66 -17.00 8.64 3.44
CA GLN A 66 -17.47 7.58 4.34
C GLN A 66 -16.79 7.64 5.71
N TYR A 67 -15.52 8.03 5.74
CA TYR A 67 -14.73 8.14 6.96
C TYR A 67 -14.72 9.54 7.59
N SER A 68 -15.63 10.43 7.20
CA SER A 68 -15.74 11.76 7.80
C SER A 68 -15.92 11.72 9.32
N ARG A 69 -15.24 12.63 10.02
CA ARG A 69 -15.37 12.88 11.46
C ARG A 69 -15.45 14.35 11.71
N ASN A 70 -16.58 14.81 12.23
CA ASN A 70 -16.82 16.23 12.52
C ASN A 70 -16.54 17.12 11.28
N GLY A 71 -16.97 16.67 10.10
CA GLY A 71 -16.77 17.41 8.83
C GLY A 71 -15.36 17.32 8.25
N GLN A 72 -14.43 16.57 8.87
CA GLN A 72 -13.05 16.45 8.43
C GLN A 72 -12.60 14.98 8.34
N VAL A 73 -11.66 14.71 7.43
CA VAL A 73 -10.99 13.43 7.31
C VAL A 73 -9.50 13.64 7.07
N LYS A 74 -8.69 12.81 7.73
CA LYS A 74 -7.23 12.87 7.65
C LYS A 74 -6.75 11.64 6.90
N VAL A 75 -5.98 11.87 5.84
CA VAL A 75 -5.45 10.83 4.97
C VAL A 75 -3.94 10.94 4.94
N VAL A 76 -3.26 9.81 5.11
CA VAL A 76 -1.80 9.72 5.05
C VAL A 76 -1.43 8.73 3.94
N PHE A 77 -0.52 9.14 3.07
CA PHE A 77 0.11 8.29 2.08
C PHE A 77 1.61 8.24 2.30
N VAL A 78 2.18 7.04 2.13
CA VAL A 78 3.63 6.86 2.22
C VAL A 78 4.11 5.93 1.13
N LEU A 79 5.20 6.28 0.44
CA LEU A 79 5.93 5.39 -0.44
C LEU A 79 7.30 5.11 0.16
N TYR A 80 7.57 3.85 0.47
CA TYR A 80 8.86 3.39 0.95
C TYR A 80 9.62 2.69 -0.17
N LYS A 81 10.77 3.25 -0.54
CA LYS A 81 11.64 2.68 -1.57
C LYS A 81 12.58 1.68 -0.93
N ASN A 82 12.79 0.55 -1.60
CA ASN A 82 13.73 -0.50 -1.19
C ASN A 82 13.47 -1.13 0.19
N MET A 83 12.28 -0.95 0.78
CA MET A 83 11.95 -1.58 2.07
C MET A 83 11.66 -3.08 1.96
N GLY A 84 11.48 -3.58 0.74
CA GLY A 84 11.13 -4.97 0.51
C GLY A 84 12.13 -5.98 1.05
N ALA A 85 13.43 -5.65 1.01
CA ALA A 85 14.50 -6.52 1.50
C ALA A 85 14.47 -6.77 3.01
N PHE A 86 13.77 -5.92 3.78
CA PHE A 86 13.70 -6.02 5.24
C PHE A 86 12.42 -6.67 5.75
N LEU A 87 11.45 -6.95 4.86
CA LEU A 87 10.16 -7.53 5.21
C LEU A 87 10.14 -9.00 4.79
N SER A 88 10.32 -9.89 5.77
CA SER A 88 10.39 -11.33 5.55
C SER A 88 9.18 -11.89 4.78
N THR A 89 9.47 -12.82 3.87
CA THR A 89 8.47 -13.55 3.07
C THR A 89 8.21 -14.97 3.56
N GLU A 90 8.86 -15.40 4.64
CA GLU A 90 8.88 -16.80 5.13
C GLU A 90 7.50 -17.37 5.46
N ASN A 91 6.52 -16.53 5.84
CA ASN A 91 5.16 -16.93 6.20
C ASN A 91 4.08 -16.27 5.31
N ALA A 92 4.44 -15.85 4.10
CA ALA A 92 3.53 -15.14 3.23
C ALA A 92 2.37 -16.05 2.75
N THR A 93 1.13 -15.62 2.97
CA THR A 93 -0.09 -16.31 2.51
C THR A 93 -0.46 -15.86 1.10
N VAL A 94 0.40 -16.20 0.13
CA VAL A 94 0.20 -15.86 -1.28
C VAL A 94 -0.54 -16.99 -1.97
N LYS A 95 -1.64 -16.66 -2.66
CA LYS A 95 -2.35 -17.62 -3.52
C LYS A 95 -1.49 -17.93 -4.75
N MET A 96 -0.76 -19.05 -4.72
CA MET A 96 -0.10 -19.61 -5.90
C MET A 96 -1.04 -20.57 -6.61
N GLU A 97 -1.21 -20.46 -7.93
CA GLU A 97 -1.88 -21.50 -8.71
C GLU A 97 -1.04 -22.79 -8.70
N LEU A 98 -1.69 -23.90 -8.35
CA LEU A 98 -1.07 -25.13 -7.89
C LEU A 98 -0.52 -25.97 -9.06
N GLY A 99 0.72 -25.72 -9.46
CA GLY A 99 1.54 -26.64 -10.26
C GLY A 99 2.54 -27.40 -9.38
N SER A 100 2.43 -28.72 -9.35
CA SER A 100 3.22 -29.69 -8.58
C SER A 100 4.75 -29.43 -8.62
N GLY A 101 5.39 -29.31 -7.46
CA GLY A 101 6.87 -29.24 -7.33
C GLY A 101 7.33 -28.38 -6.15
N THR A 102 7.51 -28.99 -4.98
CA THR A 102 7.88 -28.37 -3.71
C THR A 102 9.39 -28.38 -3.45
N GLU A 103 10.21 -27.80 -4.32
CA GLU A 103 11.63 -27.55 -4.01
C GLU A 103 12.07 -26.17 -4.57
N GLY A 104 12.51 -25.28 -3.68
CA GLY A 104 13.29 -24.08 -4.04
C GLY A 104 12.54 -22.81 -4.48
N ARG A 105 11.23 -22.69 -4.23
CA ARG A 105 10.43 -21.52 -4.64
C ARG A 105 10.56 -20.36 -3.64
N VAL A 106 11.50 -19.45 -3.87
CA VAL A 106 11.67 -18.22 -3.06
C VAL A 106 10.68 -17.15 -3.53
N LEU A 107 9.76 -16.76 -2.64
CA LEU A 107 8.90 -15.60 -2.87
C LEU A 107 9.72 -14.33 -2.66
N ALA A 108 9.91 -13.53 -3.72
CA ALA A 108 10.70 -12.32 -3.70
C ALA A 108 9.81 -11.07 -3.77
N VAL A 109 10.23 -10.05 -3.01
CA VAL A 109 9.55 -8.76 -2.89
C VAL A 109 10.02 -7.89 -4.06
N ASN A 110 9.19 -7.72 -5.11
CA ASN A 110 9.65 -7.12 -6.38
C ASN A 110 9.09 -5.72 -6.70
N SER A 111 8.76 -4.93 -5.68
CA SER A 111 8.23 -3.58 -5.82
C SER A 111 8.52 -2.74 -4.57
N HIS A 112 8.20 -1.46 -4.64
CA HIS A 112 8.22 -0.58 -3.46
C HIS A 112 6.97 -0.81 -2.60
N VAL A 113 7.05 -0.43 -1.32
CA VAL A 113 5.90 -0.52 -0.42
C VAL A 113 5.14 0.81 -0.47
N ILE A 114 3.87 0.77 -0.83
CA ILE A 114 2.98 1.94 -0.83
C ILE A 114 1.92 1.78 0.25
N ALA A 115 1.66 2.82 1.01
CA ALA A 115 0.75 2.79 2.14
C ALA A 115 -0.28 3.91 2.03
N ALA A 116 -1.50 3.61 2.48
CA ALA A 116 -2.57 4.58 2.62
C ALA A 116 -3.31 4.31 3.92
N SER A 117 -3.56 5.36 4.71
CA SER A 117 -4.24 5.27 5.99
C SER A 117 -5.23 6.42 6.17
N ILE A 118 -6.36 6.13 6.83
CA ILE A 118 -7.39 7.13 7.14
C ILE A 118 -7.68 7.14 8.65
N ASN A 119 -7.69 8.34 9.23
CA ASN A 119 -8.16 8.63 10.60
C ASN A 119 -7.60 7.77 11.75
N LYS A 120 -6.44 7.12 11.59
CA LYS A 120 -5.69 6.33 12.60
C LYS A 120 -6.51 5.79 13.77
N GLU A 121 -7.41 4.85 13.49
CA GLU A 121 -8.19 4.18 14.52
C GLU A 121 -7.84 2.71 14.72
N SER A 122 -7.32 2.10 13.66
CA SER A 122 -7.12 0.67 13.57
C SER A 122 -6.02 0.42 12.53
N SER A 123 -5.20 -0.59 12.78
CA SER A 123 -4.29 -1.18 11.78
C SER A 123 -4.94 -1.56 10.44
N ARG A 124 -6.27 -1.69 10.38
CA ARG A 124 -7.03 -1.94 9.15
C ARG A 124 -8.35 -1.18 9.12
N VAL A 125 -8.59 -0.51 7.98
CA VAL A 125 -9.82 0.20 7.67
C VAL A 125 -10.44 -0.43 6.42
N PHE A 126 -11.67 -0.94 6.50
CA PHE A 126 -12.32 -1.70 5.41
C PHE A 126 -13.13 -0.81 4.46
N LEU A 127 -12.87 -0.91 3.18
CA LEU A 127 -13.44 -0.01 2.18
C LEU A 127 -14.65 -0.62 1.49
N THR A 128 -15.66 0.21 1.21
CA THR A 128 -16.79 -0.17 0.33
C THR A 128 -16.35 -0.13 -1.13
N GLU A 129 -15.67 0.95 -1.53
CA GLU A 129 -14.95 1.05 -2.79
C GLU A 129 -13.46 0.73 -2.58
N PRO A 130 -12.92 -0.29 -3.25
CA PRO A 130 -11.57 -0.74 -2.98
C PRO A 130 -10.52 0.28 -3.45
N VAL A 131 -9.44 0.38 -2.70
CA VAL A 131 -8.28 1.20 -3.07
C VAL A 131 -7.60 0.57 -4.27
N VAL A 132 -7.19 1.40 -5.24
CA VAL A 132 -6.45 0.97 -6.42
C VAL A 132 -5.03 1.51 -6.35
N PHE A 133 -4.04 0.65 -6.58
CA PHE A 133 -2.65 1.07 -6.63
C PHE A 133 -1.91 0.36 -7.75
N THR A 134 -0.94 1.05 -8.32
CA THR A 134 -0.04 0.55 -9.35
C THR A 134 1.38 0.62 -8.82
N LEU A 135 2.14 -0.47 -8.93
CA LEU A 135 3.51 -0.55 -8.46
C LEU A 135 4.43 -0.98 -9.61
N LYS A 136 5.56 -0.30 -9.72
CA LYS A 136 6.64 -0.68 -10.62
C LYS A 136 7.44 -1.87 -10.09
N HIS A 137 7.82 -2.74 -11.01
CA HIS A 137 8.69 -3.89 -10.76
C HIS A 137 10.15 -3.43 -10.59
N LEU A 138 10.85 -3.97 -9.58
CA LEU A 138 12.28 -3.68 -9.36
C LEU A 138 13.18 -4.55 -10.25
N GLU A 139 12.75 -5.78 -10.51
CA GLU A 139 13.39 -6.79 -11.34
C GLU A 139 12.44 -7.15 -12.49
N LEU A 140 12.90 -6.91 -13.71
CA LEU A 140 12.09 -7.07 -14.94
C LEU A 140 12.25 -8.45 -15.58
N GLU A 141 13.24 -9.24 -15.12
CA GLU A 141 13.51 -10.58 -15.63
C GLU A 141 12.80 -11.64 -14.77
N ASN A 142 12.33 -12.71 -15.39
CA ASN A 142 11.69 -13.87 -14.72
C ASN A 142 10.41 -13.56 -13.92
N HIS A 143 9.59 -12.61 -14.40
CA HIS A 143 8.35 -12.21 -13.75
C HIS A 143 7.20 -13.17 -14.10
N TYR A 144 6.87 -14.10 -13.19
CA TYR A 144 5.77 -15.05 -13.41
C TYR A 144 4.75 -14.96 -12.28
N SER A 145 3.56 -14.43 -12.60
CA SER A 145 2.38 -14.34 -11.71
C SER A 145 2.57 -13.39 -10.50
N PRO A 146 2.43 -12.07 -10.71
CA PRO A 146 2.50 -11.12 -9.60
C PRO A 146 1.29 -11.26 -8.67
N ASN A 147 1.51 -11.10 -7.38
CA ASN A 147 0.45 -11.20 -6.37
C ASN A 147 0.35 -9.94 -5.52
N CYS A 148 -0.84 -9.36 -5.51
CA CYS A 148 -1.19 -8.20 -4.71
C CYS A 148 -1.33 -8.58 -3.23
N SER A 149 -0.48 -8.02 -2.39
CA SER A 149 -0.42 -8.36 -0.97
C SER A 149 -0.31 -7.14 -0.08
N PHE A 150 -0.62 -7.34 1.19
CA PHE A 150 -0.48 -6.32 2.22
C PHE A 150 0.18 -6.87 3.47
N TRP A 151 0.81 -5.98 4.24
CA TRP A 151 1.48 -6.32 5.49
C TRP A 151 0.45 -6.42 6.62
N ASN A 152 0.06 -7.65 6.96
CA ASN A 152 -0.84 -7.92 8.07
C ASN A 152 -0.02 -8.08 9.35
N TYR A 153 0.06 -7.01 10.15
CA TYR A 153 0.85 -6.99 11.38
C TYR A 153 0.00 -6.78 12.62
N SER A 154 0.51 -7.32 13.74
CA SER A 154 -0.05 -7.10 15.07
C SER A 154 0.60 -5.88 15.70
N GLU A 155 -0.20 -4.88 16.07
CA GLU A 155 0.26 -3.70 16.79
C GLU A 155 0.87 -4.04 18.17
N ARG A 156 0.56 -5.20 18.75
CA ARG A 156 1.08 -5.60 20.07
C ARG A 156 2.48 -6.20 19.98
N SER A 157 2.70 -7.07 19.01
CA SER A 157 3.98 -7.79 18.86
C SER A 157 4.92 -7.13 17.86
N MET A 158 4.44 -6.16 17.07
CA MET A 158 5.16 -5.55 15.95
C MET A 158 5.64 -6.56 14.88
N THR A 159 5.11 -7.77 14.92
CA THR A 159 5.35 -8.84 13.95
C THR A 159 4.17 -8.95 13.00
N GLY A 160 4.45 -9.35 11.77
CA GLY A 160 3.44 -9.49 10.75
C GLY A 160 3.83 -10.50 9.69
N GLN A 161 2.89 -10.72 8.78
CA GLN A 161 3.08 -11.56 7.62
C GLN A 161 2.36 -10.94 6.42
N TRP A 162 2.84 -11.26 5.23
CA TRP A 162 2.17 -10.85 4.01
C TRP A 162 0.90 -11.68 3.78
N SER A 163 -0.15 -11.02 3.33
CA SER A 163 -1.40 -11.68 2.98
C SER A 163 -2.00 -11.08 1.71
N SER A 164 -2.60 -11.92 0.87
CA SER A 164 -3.38 -11.49 -0.29
C SER A 164 -4.88 -11.35 0.02
N GLN A 165 -5.29 -11.46 1.30
CA GLN A 165 -6.70 -11.43 1.68
C GLN A 165 -7.33 -10.06 1.41
N GLY A 166 -8.44 -10.06 0.67
CA GLY A 166 -9.13 -8.82 0.31
C GLY A 166 -8.44 -8.01 -0.79
N CYS A 167 -7.35 -8.52 -1.37
CA CYS A 167 -6.65 -7.93 -2.50
C CYS A 167 -6.86 -8.77 -3.77
N LYS A 168 -6.93 -8.09 -4.91
CA LYS A 168 -7.13 -8.68 -6.24
C LYS A 168 -6.15 -8.04 -7.23
N LEU A 169 -5.59 -8.86 -8.11
CA LEU A 169 -4.86 -8.41 -9.29
C LEU A 169 -5.87 -7.87 -10.30
N LEU A 170 -5.66 -6.63 -10.77
CA LEU A 170 -6.48 -6.03 -11.82
C LEU A 170 -5.81 -6.18 -13.18
N ASP A 171 -4.53 -5.83 -13.26
CA ASP A 171 -3.74 -5.87 -14.49
C ASP A 171 -2.26 -6.03 -14.17
N THR A 172 -1.51 -6.61 -15.09
CA THR A 172 -0.04 -6.68 -15.01
C THR A 172 0.58 -6.64 -16.39
N ASN A 173 1.65 -5.87 -16.52
CA ASN A 173 2.51 -5.90 -17.69
C ASN A 173 3.96 -6.23 -17.27
N SER A 174 4.93 -6.11 -18.18
CA SER A 174 6.33 -6.43 -17.90
C SER A 174 6.98 -5.52 -16.84
N THR A 175 6.40 -4.35 -16.59
CA THR A 175 7.02 -3.27 -15.80
C THR A 175 6.19 -2.84 -14.58
N HIS A 176 4.88 -3.07 -14.61
CA HIS A 176 3.95 -2.60 -13.59
C HIS A 176 2.86 -3.63 -13.32
N THR A 177 2.44 -3.67 -12.05
CA THR A 177 1.29 -4.43 -11.58
C THR A 177 0.29 -3.46 -10.96
N THR A 178 -0.98 -3.60 -11.33
CA THR A 178 -2.11 -2.85 -10.77
C THR A 178 -3.00 -3.76 -9.93
N CYS A 179 -3.29 -3.31 -8.72
CA CYS A 179 -3.97 -4.06 -7.68
C CYS A 179 -5.16 -3.29 -7.13
N SER A 180 -6.13 -4.04 -6.59
CA SER A 180 -7.29 -3.50 -5.88
C SER A 180 -7.45 -4.20 -4.54
N CYS A 181 -7.55 -3.45 -3.43
CA CYS A 181 -7.75 -4.01 -2.10
C CYS A 181 -8.96 -3.39 -1.39
N SER A 182 -9.73 -4.20 -0.67
CA SER A 182 -10.93 -3.75 0.07
C SER A 182 -10.62 -3.24 1.49
N HIS A 183 -9.37 -2.86 1.77
CA HIS A 183 -8.94 -2.32 3.04
C HIS A 183 -7.70 -1.44 2.85
N LEU A 184 -7.40 -0.60 3.84
CA LEU A 184 -6.24 0.29 3.91
C LEU A 184 -5.17 -0.25 4.85
N THR A 185 -3.94 -0.36 4.36
CA THR A 185 -2.76 -0.86 5.08
C THR A 185 -1.47 -0.42 4.35
N ASN A 186 -0.42 -1.24 4.43
CA ASN A 186 0.81 -1.14 3.65
C ASN A 186 0.80 -2.22 2.57
N PHE A 187 0.87 -1.84 1.30
CA PHE A 187 0.72 -2.70 0.13
C PHE A 187 2.02 -2.95 -0.61
N MET A 188 2.07 -4.09 -1.31
CA MET A 188 3.25 -4.61 -1.99
C MET A 188 2.85 -5.63 -3.07
N CYS A 189 3.70 -5.83 -4.09
CA CYS A 189 3.55 -6.90 -5.09
C CYS A 189 4.65 -7.96 -4.93
N PHE A 190 4.26 -9.23 -4.86
CA PHE A 190 5.19 -10.35 -4.89
C PHE A 190 5.36 -10.89 -6.29
N ASP A 191 6.56 -11.39 -6.58
CA ASP A 191 6.78 -12.26 -7.74
C ASP A 191 6.62 -13.71 -7.33
N GLY A 192 5.80 -14.42 -8.10
CA GLY A 192 5.78 -15.86 -8.08
C GLY A 192 7.04 -16.44 -8.74
N PRO A 193 7.44 -17.67 -8.34
CA PRO A 193 8.56 -18.35 -8.95
C PRO A 193 8.25 -18.76 -10.41
N ALA A 194 9.23 -18.57 -11.29
CA ALA A 194 9.21 -19.05 -12.66
C ALA A 194 8.98 -20.57 -12.74
N THR A 195 7.94 -21.02 -13.43
CA THR A 195 7.93 -22.38 -13.98
C THR A 195 8.84 -22.38 -15.20
N ARG A 196 10.06 -22.92 -15.07
CA ARG A 196 10.87 -23.30 -16.25
C ARG A 196 10.10 -24.38 -17.00
N THR A 197 9.55 -24.04 -18.16
CA THR A 197 9.12 -25.01 -19.18
C THR A 197 10.31 -25.53 -19.95
#